data_AF-A0A975EGS8-F1
#
_entry.id   AF-A0A975EGS8-F1
#
_cell.length_a   1.000
_cell.length_b   1.000
_cell.length_c   1.000
_cell.angle_alpha   90.00
_cell.angle_beta   90.00
_cell.angle_gamma   90.00
#
_symmetry.space_group_name_H-M   'P 1'
#
loop_
_entity.id
_entity.type
_entity.pdbx_description
1 polymer ?
#
loop_
_entity_poly.entity_id
_entity_poly.type
_entity_poly.pdbx_seq_one_letter_code
_entity_poly.pdbx_strand_id
1 'polypeptide(L)'
;MPKKSHERKAGGELDDFHRHEALDRVSVWLDHFSEHIAAHPVISSSPDFSARCEKITDLCGALYQAIGQETHAIEAGKIRAIRDHS
;
A
#
# COMPACT_ATOMS: atom_id res chain seq x y z
N MET A 1 13.52 -1.37 37.49
CA MET A 1 13.79 -0.55 36.29
C MET A 1 12.61 -0.67 35.34
N PRO A 2 11.86 0.42 35.05
CA PRO A 2 10.78 0.34 34.07
C PRO A 2 11.36 0.26 32.65
N LYS A 3 10.83 -0.67 31.85
CA LYS A 3 11.20 -0.86 30.44
C LYS A 3 10.73 0.37 29.66
N LYS A 4 11.64 1.06 28.95
CA LYS A 4 11.29 2.14 28.03
C LYS A 4 10.32 1.59 26.98
N SER A 5 9.07 2.03 27.03
CA SER A 5 8.14 1.92 25.92
C SER A 5 8.73 2.65 24.72
N HIS A 6 8.95 1.96 23.60
CA HIS A 6 9.23 2.61 22.33
C HIS A 6 7.97 3.36 21.90
N GLU A 7 7.88 4.64 22.27
CA GLU A 7 7.02 5.60 21.59
C GLU A 7 7.44 5.61 20.12
N ARG A 8 6.56 5.11 19.24
CA ARG A 8 6.71 5.33 17.81
C ARG A 8 6.52 6.84 17.58
N LYS A 9 7.61 7.55 17.29
CA LYS A 9 7.54 8.93 16.81
C LYS A 9 6.78 8.92 15.48
N ALA A 10 5.48 9.19 15.53
CA ALA A 10 4.72 9.62 14.36
C ALA A 10 5.24 11.01 13.97
N GLY A 11 6.13 11.11 12.99
CA GLY A 11 6.67 12.41 12.58
C GLY A 11 7.99 12.40 11.81
N GLY A 12 8.23 11.38 10.98
CA GLY A 12 9.26 11.47 9.93
C GLY A 12 8.61 11.92 8.62
N GLU A 13 9.23 12.85 7.89
CA GLU A 13 8.81 13.13 6.51
C GLU A 13 8.93 11.85 5.67
N LEU A 14 7.84 11.48 5.00
CA LEU A 14 7.81 10.32 4.11
C LEU A 14 8.43 10.72 2.77
N ASP A 15 9.62 10.21 2.49
CA ASP A 15 10.31 10.39 1.21
C ASP A 15 9.80 9.42 0.13
N ASP A 16 10.38 9.52 -1.06
CA ASP A 16 9.98 8.73 -2.23
C ASP A 16 10.26 7.23 -2.02
N PHE A 17 11.28 6.87 -1.22
CA PHE A 17 11.58 5.48 -0.87
C PHE A 17 10.46 4.87 -0.02
N HIS A 18 9.94 5.59 0.98
CA HIS A 18 8.84 5.09 1.81
C HIS A 18 7.58 4.79 0.98
N ARG A 19 7.31 5.59 -0.06
CA ARG A 19 6.16 5.38 -0.96
C ARG A 19 6.38 4.20 -1.89
N HIS A 20 7.58 4.06 -2.43
CA HIS A 20 7.96 2.87 -3.20
C HIS A 20 7.87 1.59 -2.37
N GLU A 21 8.34 1.62 -1.13
CA GLU A 21 8.20 0.48 -0.22
C GLU A 21 6.71 0.18 0.01
N ALA A 22 5.87 1.19 0.26
CA ALA A 22 4.43 0.96 0.44
C ALA A 22 3.77 0.31 -0.79
N LEU A 23 4.09 0.76 -2.00
CA LEU A 23 3.61 0.14 -3.25
C LEU A 23 4.07 -1.32 -3.36
N ASP A 24 5.34 -1.58 -3.11
CA ASP A 24 5.93 -2.92 -3.15
C ASP A 24 5.25 -3.86 -2.14
N ARG A 25 5.06 -3.41 -0.89
CA ARG A 25 4.39 -4.21 0.15
C ARG A 25 2.95 -4.56 -0.22
N VAL A 26 2.21 -3.63 -0.83
CA VAL A 26 0.84 -3.89 -1.28
C VAL A 26 0.83 -4.93 -2.41
N SER A 27 1.76 -4.82 -3.37
CA SER A 27 1.91 -5.78 -4.46
C SER A 27 2.25 -7.18 -3.94
N VAL A 28 3.30 -7.30 -3.14
CA VAL A 28 3.77 -8.58 -2.57
C VAL A 28 2.68 -9.23 -1.73
N TRP A 29 1.95 -8.45 -0.94
CA TRP A 29 0.83 -8.97 -0.15
C TRP A 29 -0.29 -9.51 -1.05
N LEU A 30 -0.64 -8.78 -2.11
CA LEU A 30 -1.70 -9.21 -3.03
C LEU A 30 -1.34 -10.49 -3.77
N ASP A 31 -0.07 -10.65 -4.16
CA ASP A 31 0.45 -11.87 -4.78
C ASP A 31 0.31 -13.07 -3.84
N HIS A 32 0.80 -12.95 -2.60
CA HIS A 32 0.69 -14.02 -1.61
C HIS A 32 -0.76 -14.33 -1.22
N PHE A 33 -1.60 -13.31 -1.09
CA PHE A 33 -3.02 -13.49 -0.79
C PHE A 33 -3.71 -14.27 -1.91
N SER A 34 -3.44 -13.90 -3.17
CA SER A 34 -4.03 -14.56 -4.33
C SER A 34 -3.56 -16.00 -4.46
N GLU A 35 -2.26 -16.25 -4.31
CA GLU A 35 -1.65 -17.57 -4.48
C GLU A 35 -2.04 -18.57 -3.38
N HIS A 36 -2.16 -18.12 -2.13
CA HIS A 36 -2.32 -19.04 -1.00
C HIS A 36 -3.71 -19.02 -0.36
N ILE A 37 -4.40 -17.88 -0.37
CA ILE A 37 -5.69 -17.74 0.31
C ILE A 37 -6.83 -17.82 -0.70
N ALA A 38 -6.83 -16.96 -1.72
CA ALA A 38 -7.90 -16.93 -2.71
C ALA A 38 -7.97 -18.23 -3.52
N ALA A 39 -6.82 -18.83 -3.85
CA ALA A 39 -6.74 -20.11 -4.55
C ALA A 39 -7.06 -21.34 -3.66
N HIS A 40 -7.16 -21.19 -2.34
CA HIS A 40 -7.38 -22.32 -1.44
C HIS A 40 -8.72 -23.03 -1.76
N PRO A 41 -8.78 -24.38 -1.87
CA PRO A 41 -9.98 -25.09 -2.31
C PRO A 41 -11.25 -24.79 -1.50
N VAL A 42 -11.13 -24.58 -0.18
CA VAL A 42 -12.27 -24.19 0.68
C VAL A 42 -12.81 -22.80 0.35
N ILE A 43 -11.94 -21.89 -0.08
CA ILE A 43 -12.31 -20.52 -0.45
C ILE A 43 -12.89 -20.53 -1.87
N SER A 44 -12.15 -21.07 -2.84
CA SER A 44 -12.52 -21.04 -4.26
C SER A 44 -13.76 -21.85 -4.60
N SER A 45 -14.11 -22.86 -3.79
CA SER A 45 -15.36 -23.63 -3.94
C SER A 45 -16.60 -22.94 -3.36
N SER A 46 -16.45 -21.86 -2.59
CA SER A 46 -17.55 -21.13 -1.94
C SER A 46 -17.77 -19.78 -2.63
N PRO A 47 -18.94 -19.55 -3.26
CA PRO A 47 -19.24 -18.26 -3.89
C PRO A 47 -19.17 -17.06 -2.93
N ASP A 48 -19.59 -17.23 -1.67
CA ASP A 48 -19.51 -16.16 -0.66
C ASP A 48 -18.05 -15.82 -0.32
N PHE A 49 -17.19 -16.83 -0.20
CA PHE A 49 -15.78 -16.60 0.14
C PHE A 49 -15.00 -16.05 -1.05
N SER A 50 -15.24 -16.54 -2.26
CA SER A 50 -14.68 -15.96 -3.49
C SER A 50 -15.06 -14.48 -3.64
N ALA A 51 -16.34 -14.12 -3.42
CA ALA A 51 -16.78 -12.73 -3.47
C ALA A 51 -16.12 -11.84 -2.39
N ARG A 52 -15.74 -12.40 -1.24
CA ARG A 52 -14.96 -11.68 -0.22
C ARG A 52 -13.50 -11.49 -0.65
N CYS A 53 -12.89 -12.50 -1.25
CA CYS A 53 -11.55 -12.42 -1.80
C CYS A 53 -11.46 -11.39 -2.94
N GLU A 54 -12.45 -11.34 -3.83
CA GLU A 54 -12.54 -10.31 -4.87
C GLU A 54 -12.56 -8.89 -4.27
N LYS A 55 -13.41 -8.66 -3.25
CA LYS A 55 -13.45 -7.35 -2.55
C LYS A 55 -12.13 -6.98 -1.92
N ILE A 56 -11.40 -7.96 -1.36
CA ILE A 56 -10.08 -7.73 -0.78
C ILE A 56 -9.09 -7.32 -1.87
N THR A 57 -9.08 -8.02 -2.99
CA THR A 57 -8.25 -7.68 -4.15
C THR A 57 -8.55 -6.28 -4.67
N ASP A 58 -9.83 -5.92 -4.81
CA ASP A 58 -10.26 -4.58 -5.22
C ASP A 58 -9.77 -3.49 -4.27
N LEU A 59 -9.88 -3.72 -2.96
CA LEU A 59 -9.40 -2.78 -1.94
C LEU A 59 -7.88 -2.60 -1.98
N CYS A 60 -7.13 -3.67 -2.20
CA CYS A 60 -5.68 -3.60 -2.37
C CYS A 60 -5.27 -2.89 -3.66
N GLY A 61 -5.98 -3.14 -4.76
CA GLY A 61 -5.80 -2.40 -6.01
C GLY A 61 -6.07 -0.91 -5.84
N ALA A 62 -7.16 -0.56 -5.15
CA ALA A 62 -7.49 0.83 -4.86
C ALA A 62 -6.43 1.51 -3.98
N LEU A 63 -5.91 0.80 -2.96
CA LEU A 63 -4.83 1.30 -2.12
C LEU A 63 -3.54 1.53 -2.91
N TYR A 64 -3.15 0.57 -3.77
CA TYR A 64 -1.98 0.70 -4.64
C TYR A 64 -2.09 1.94 -5.53
N GLN A 65 -3.24 2.13 -6.18
CA GLN A 65 -3.50 3.29 -7.02
C GLN A 65 -3.46 4.60 -6.23
N ALA A 66 -4.04 4.64 -5.03
CA ALA A 66 -4.03 5.83 -4.19
C ALA A 66 -2.60 6.25 -3.80
N ILE A 67 -1.75 5.29 -3.41
CA ILE A 67 -0.34 5.57 -3.08
C ILE A 67 0.41 6.09 -4.32
N GLY A 68 0.19 5.48 -5.49
CA GLY A 68 0.81 5.92 -6.74
C GLY A 68 0.41 7.34 -7.13
N GLN A 69 -0.88 7.66 -7.03
CA GLN A 69 -1.41 9.00 -7.33
C GLN A 69 -0.85 10.07 -6.38
N GLU A 70 -0.76 9.78 -5.07
CA GLU A 70 -0.17 10.69 -4.10
C GLU A 70 1.31 10.96 -4.41
N THR A 71 2.05 9.90 -4.79
CA THR A 71 3.46 9.99 -5.16
C THR A 71 3.66 10.93 -6.37
N HIS A 72 2.89 10.73 -7.44
CA HIS A 72 2.95 11.59 -8.63
C HIS A 72 2.55 13.04 -8.35
N ALA A 73 1.55 13.27 -7.50
CA ALA A 73 1.12 14.62 -7.13
C ALA A 73 2.24 15.39 -6.41
N ILE A 74 2.98 14.72 -5.52
CA ILE A 74 4.11 15.31 -4.81
C ILE A 74 5.25 15.65 -5.77
N GLU A 75 5.60 14.75 -6.68
CA GLU A 75 6.63 14.99 -7.71
C GLU A 75 6.26 16.18 -8.60
N ALA A 76 5.01 16.26 -9.06
CA ALA A 76 4.53 17.38 -9.85
C ALA A 76 4.62 18.72 -9.09
N GLY A 77 4.37 18.70 -7.77
CA GLY A 77 4.56 19.87 -6.90
C GLY A 77 6.03 20.30 -6.78
N LYS A 78 6.95 19.34 -6.60
CA LYS A 78 8.40 19.60 -6.54
C LYS A 78 8.91 20.25 -7.84
N ILE A 79 8.47 19.77 -9.01
CA ILE A 79 8.87 20.32 -10.32
C ILE A 79 8.40 21.76 -10.50
N ARG A 80 7.17 22.09 -10.06
CA ARG A 80 6.65 23.47 -10.13
C ARG A 80 7.48 24.43 -9.27
N ALA A 81 7.79 24.04 -8.04
CA ALA A 81 8.58 24.87 -7.12
C ALA A 81 9.97 25.24 -7.69
N ILE A 82 10.63 24.30 -8.39
CA ILE A 82 11.93 24.54 -9.05
C ILE A 82 11.77 25.56 -10.20
N ARG A 83 10.70 25.44 -10.99
CA ARG A 83 10.44 26.31 -12.15
C ARG A 83 10.11 27.75 -11.76
N ASP A 84 9.45 27.96 -10.62
CA ASP A 84 9.09 29.30 -10.15
C ASP A 84 10.25 30.05 -9.47
N HIS A 85 11.36 29.36 -9.18
CA HIS A 85 12.57 29.91 -8.53
C HIS A 85 13.79 30.02 -9.48
N SER A 86 13.58 29.77 -10.78
CA SER A 86 14.60 29.89 -11.86
C SER A 86 14.27 31.06 -12.79
#